data_AF-A0A415PFW1-F1
#
_entry.id   AF-A0A415PFW1-F1
#
_cell.length_a   1.000
_cell.length_b   1.000
_cell.length_c   1.000
_cell.angle_alpha   90.00
_cell.angle_beta   90.00
_cell.angle_gamma   90.00
#
_symmetry.space_group_name_H-M   'P 1'
#
loop_
_entity.id
_entity.type
_entity.pdbx_description
1 polymer ?
#
loop_
_entity_poly.entity_id
_entity_poly.type
_entity_poly.pdbx_seq_one_letter_code
_entity_poly.pdbx_strand_id
1 'polypeptide(L)'
;MKCEIIQDLIPTYCEGVCSEETKILVEEHIQECAACRQEIEAYQEIETMDLPTIDEKKPFKKIIKGYQKKLFLICLAFLMIFLLFGTRITSELMKLRFLSYVTRHYAQYDLEMTSFSYDDPQVSGFGINNGYYIASFQSKNKQEKDIAFQVYTDGFIFSIKDSYEHQINQKWNTHDRLINAYGEDVKKAFLRQADFALLDASASLACTSDYFDKNLAEHLKLNQEYDKSIDSILPINIMLTLHATETDIENIQAYTQNIVNILHSLDFSPLRLSLRLETAKQSYRIDNIDCTKDIVAQELILE
;
A
#
# COMPACT_ATOMS: atom_id res chain seq x y z
N MET A 1 -33.64 47.22 -64.88
CA MET A 1 -33.42 46.05 -63.98
C MET A 1 -34.71 45.22 -63.93
N LYS A 2 -34.65 43.90 -63.81
CA LYS A 2 -35.86 43.06 -63.62
C LYS A 2 -36.27 43.09 -62.15
N CYS A 3 -37.57 43.23 -61.87
CA CYS A 3 -38.09 43.28 -60.50
C CYS A 3 -37.66 42.04 -59.69
N GLU A 4 -37.76 40.83 -60.25
CA GLU A 4 -37.37 39.57 -59.60
C GLU A 4 -35.96 39.63 -58.96
N ILE A 5 -35.00 40.24 -59.67
CA ILE A 5 -33.63 40.39 -59.17
C ILE A 5 -33.57 41.38 -58.00
N ILE A 6 -34.36 42.46 -58.05
CA ILE A 6 -34.42 43.44 -56.96
C ILE A 6 -35.10 42.84 -55.74
N GLN A 7 -36.16 42.07 -55.92
CA GLN A 7 -36.90 41.41 -54.84
C GLN A 7 -36.01 40.43 -54.07
N ASP A 8 -35.18 39.66 -54.78
CA ASP A 8 -34.19 38.76 -54.16
C ASP A 8 -33.15 39.50 -53.31
N LEU A 9 -32.89 40.78 -53.61
CA LEU A 9 -31.92 41.62 -52.90
C LEU A 9 -32.52 42.38 -51.72
N ILE A 10 -33.86 42.53 -51.65
CA ILE A 10 -34.56 43.28 -50.59
C ILE A 10 -34.14 42.86 -49.18
N PRO A 11 -34.07 41.56 -48.81
CA PRO A 11 -33.69 41.16 -47.46
C PRO A 11 -32.32 41.71 -47.05
N THR A 12 -31.31 41.50 -47.91
CA THR A 12 -29.92 41.94 -47.65
C THR A 12 -29.74 43.46 -47.72
N TYR A 13 -30.60 44.15 -48.48
CA TYR A 13 -30.66 45.60 -48.54
C TYR A 13 -31.24 46.19 -47.25
N CYS A 14 -32.36 45.65 -46.76
CA CYS A 14 -33.00 46.07 -45.49
C CYS A 14 -32.10 45.80 -44.28
N GLU A 15 -31.39 44.67 -44.27
CA GLU A 15 -30.43 44.32 -43.21
C GLU A 15 -29.11 45.13 -43.28
N GLY A 16 -28.91 45.93 -44.33
CA GLY A 16 -27.73 46.80 -44.48
C GLY A 16 -26.41 46.05 -44.73
N VAL A 17 -26.46 44.79 -45.17
CA VAL A 17 -25.30 43.91 -45.38
C VAL A 17 -24.90 43.75 -46.86
N CYS A 18 -25.61 44.41 -47.77
CA CYS A 18 -25.28 44.39 -49.19
C CYS A 18 -24.11 45.34 -49.56
N SER A 19 -23.51 45.12 -50.73
CA SER A 19 -22.44 45.99 -51.23
C SER A 19 -22.97 47.35 -51.70
N GLU A 20 -22.12 48.38 -51.75
CA GLU A 20 -22.53 49.72 -52.20
C GLU A 20 -23.07 49.71 -53.65
N GLU A 21 -22.50 48.88 -54.52
CA GLU A 21 -23.00 48.69 -55.90
C GLU A 21 -24.42 48.11 -55.90
N THR A 22 -24.69 47.13 -55.04
CA THR A 22 -26.03 46.53 -54.87
C THR A 22 -27.02 47.55 -54.34
N LYS A 23 -26.58 48.40 -53.40
CA LYS A 23 -27.41 49.45 -52.80
C LYS A 23 -27.86 50.48 -53.83
N ILE A 24 -26.93 51.00 -54.64
CA ILE A 24 -27.23 51.95 -55.72
C ILE A 24 -28.21 51.33 -56.72
N LEU A 25 -28.00 50.07 -57.11
CA LEU A 25 -28.90 49.36 -58.04
C LEU A 25 -30.34 49.22 -57.52
N VAL A 26 -30.50 48.94 -56.22
CA VAL A 26 -31.83 48.87 -55.59
C VAL A 26 -32.46 50.26 -55.50
N GLU A 27 -31.71 51.28 -55.07
CA GLU A 27 -32.17 52.67 -54.95
C GLU A 27 -32.62 53.26 -56.29
N GLU A 28 -31.85 53.04 -57.36
CA GLU A 28 -32.22 53.47 -58.72
C GLU A 28 -33.52 52.79 -59.20
N HIS A 29 -33.70 51.50 -58.91
CA HIS A 29 -34.88 50.77 -59.36
C HIS A 29 -36.17 51.21 -58.65
N ILE A 30 -36.12 51.41 -57.33
CA ILE A 30 -37.31 51.75 -56.55
C ILE A 30 -37.80 53.17 -56.81
N GLN A 31 -36.96 54.06 -57.38
CA GLN A 31 -37.40 55.37 -57.86
C GLN A 31 -38.48 55.25 -58.93
N GLU A 32 -38.38 54.24 -59.81
CA GLU A 32 -39.28 54.04 -60.95
C GLU A 32 -40.28 52.87 -60.75
N CYS A 33 -40.08 52.00 -59.74
CA CYS A 33 -40.91 50.83 -59.49
C CYS A 33 -41.63 50.89 -58.14
N ALA A 34 -42.94 51.19 -58.16
CA ALA A 34 -43.77 51.25 -56.95
C ALA A 34 -43.96 49.87 -56.27
N ALA A 35 -43.96 48.78 -57.03
CA ALA A 35 -44.15 47.43 -56.50
C ALA A 35 -42.97 47.00 -55.60
N CYS A 36 -41.73 47.21 -56.06
CA CYS A 36 -40.53 46.90 -55.25
C CYS A 36 -40.41 47.83 -54.03
N ARG A 37 -40.90 49.07 -54.12
CA ARG A 37 -40.94 49.99 -52.98
C ARG A 37 -41.87 49.49 -51.86
N GLN A 38 -43.06 49.03 -52.22
CA GLN A 38 -44.01 48.45 -51.25
C GLN A 38 -43.47 47.19 -50.57
N GLU A 39 -42.69 46.36 -51.29
CA GLU A 39 -42.09 45.18 -50.68
C GLU A 39 -40.98 45.51 -49.67
N ILE A 40 -40.20 46.57 -49.91
CA ILE A 40 -39.23 47.07 -48.93
C ILE A 40 -39.96 47.57 -47.66
N GLU A 41 -41.03 48.35 -47.83
CA GLU A 41 -41.84 48.84 -46.71
C GLU A 41 -42.46 47.69 -45.91
N ALA A 42 -43.00 46.68 -46.59
CA ALA A 42 -43.56 45.48 -45.95
C ALA A 42 -42.49 44.67 -45.20
N TYR A 43 -41.27 44.56 -45.73
CA TYR A 43 -40.17 43.88 -45.06
C TYR A 43 -39.73 44.60 -43.78
N GLN A 44 -39.65 45.94 -43.83
CA GLN A 44 -39.32 46.78 -42.67
C GLN A 44 -40.42 46.76 -41.60
N GLU A 45 -41.70 46.69 -41.97
CA GLU A 45 -42.79 46.53 -41.02
C GLU A 45 -42.70 45.20 -40.24
N ILE A 46 -42.31 44.10 -40.91
CA ILE A 46 -42.14 42.79 -40.29
C ILE A 46 -40.99 42.80 -39.26
N GLU A 47 -39.90 43.51 -39.54
CA GLU A 47 -38.76 43.61 -38.63
C GLU A 47 -39.08 44.43 -37.36
N THR A 48 -40.05 45.33 -37.44
CA THR A 48 -40.53 46.12 -36.28
C THR A 48 -41.59 45.41 -35.42
N MET A 49 -42.07 44.24 -35.82
CA MET A 49 -42.91 43.41 -34.96
C MET A 49 -42.05 42.76 -33.87
N ASP A 50 -42.14 43.29 -32.64
CA ASP A 50 -41.59 42.66 -31.43
C ASP A 50 -42.12 41.22 -31.30
N LEU A 51 -41.35 40.25 -31.79
CA LEU A 51 -41.59 38.85 -31.53
C LEU A 51 -41.40 38.63 -30.01
N PRO A 52 -42.37 38.03 -29.30
CA PRO A 52 -42.18 37.73 -27.89
C PRO A 52 -41.01 36.77 -27.77
N THR A 53 -39.93 37.22 -27.12
CA THR A 53 -38.80 36.36 -26.78
C THR A 53 -39.31 35.25 -25.87
N ILE A 54 -39.51 34.06 -26.43
CA ILE A 54 -39.82 32.87 -25.65
C ILE A 54 -38.58 32.63 -24.77
N ASP A 55 -38.68 32.92 -23.47
CA ASP A 55 -37.65 32.64 -22.48
C ASP A 55 -37.64 31.12 -22.20
N GLU A 56 -37.23 30.34 -23.21
CA GLU A 56 -37.23 28.88 -23.23
C GLU A 56 -36.34 28.27 -22.13
N LYS A 57 -35.48 29.05 -21.46
CA LYS A 57 -34.47 28.54 -20.52
C LYS A 57 -34.95 28.41 -19.07
N LYS A 58 -36.09 28.98 -18.69
CA LYS A 58 -36.59 28.94 -17.29
C LYS A 58 -37.19 27.60 -16.82
N PRO A 59 -38.04 26.89 -17.59
CA PRO A 59 -38.64 25.63 -17.11
C PRO A 59 -37.62 24.48 -17.02
N PHE A 60 -36.64 24.43 -17.94
CA PHE A 60 -35.60 23.40 -17.92
C PHE A 60 -34.65 23.51 -16.72
N LYS A 61 -34.29 24.72 -16.28
CA LYS A 61 -33.39 24.91 -15.12
C LYS A 61 -33.95 24.35 -13.80
N LYS A 62 -35.28 24.40 -13.58
CA LYS A 62 -35.91 23.85 -12.37
C LYS A 62 -35.91 22.32 -12.37
N ILE A 63 -36.19 21.71 -13.52
CA ILE A 63 -36.19 20.25 -13.69
C ILE A 63 -34.77 19.68 -13.53
N ILE A 64 -33.77 20.32 -14.14
CA ILE A 64 -32.37 19.94 -14.05
C ILE A 64 -31.87 20.03 -12.58
N LYS A 65 -32.19 21.11 -11.85
CA LYS A 65 -31.82 21.25 -10.44
C LYS A 65 -32.44 20.19 -9.53
N GLY A 66 -33.67 19.75 -9.82
CA GLY A 66 -34.32 18.65 -9.10
C GLY A 66 -33.62 17.31 -9.30
N TYR A 67 -33.22 17.01 -10.54
CA TYR A 67 -32.44 15.82 -10.89
C TYR A 67 -31.03 15.85 -10.30
N GLN A 68 -30.36 17.00 -10.33
CA GLN A 68 -29.03 17.19 -9.71
C GLN A 68 -29.06 16.93 -8.20
N LYS A 69 -30.10 17.39 -7.48
CA LYS A 69 -30.26 17.09 -6.05
C LYS A 69 -30.48 15.60 -5.79
N LYS A 70 -31.30 14.92 -6.60
CA LYS A 70 -31.52 13.47 -6.48
C LYS A 70 -30.23 12.69 -6.77
N LEU A 71 -29.51 13.06 -7.83
CA LEU A 71 -28.22 12.45 -8.18
C LEU A 71 -27.18 12.66 -7.08
N PHE A 72 -27.10 13.88 -6.51
CA PHE A 72 -26.24 14.19 -5.38
C PHE A 72 -26.56 13.33 -4.16
N LEU A 73 -27.84 13.16 -3.81
CA LEU A 73 -28.26 12.30 -2.69
C LEU A 73 -27.92 10.83 -2.94
N ILE A 74 -28.07 10.34 -4.18
CA ILE A 74 -27.69 8.98 -4.56
C ILE A 74 -26.17 8.79 -4.44
N CYS A 75 -25.37 9.72 -4.98
CA CYS A 75 -23.90 9.67 -4.85
C CYS A 75 -23.47 9.75 -3.38
N LEU A 76 -24.12 10.58 -2.57
CA LEU A 76 -23.85 10.67 -1.14
C LEU A 76 -24.18 9.36 -0.42
N ALA A 77 -25.30 8.73 -0.75
CA ALA A 77 -25.67 7.43 -0.20
C ALA A 77 -24.65 6.34 -0.58
N PHE A 78 -24.21 6.30 -1.85
CA PHE A 78 -23.15 5.38 -2.29
C PHE A 78 -21.82 5.64 -1.59
N LEU A 79 -21.43 6.91 -1.41
CA LEU A 79 -20.23 7.29 -0.68
C LEU A 79 -20.32 6.83 0.78
N MET A 80 -21.46 7.03 1.44
CA MET A 80 -21.68 6.59 2.82
C MET A 80 -21.63 5.06 2.94
N ILE A 81 -22.23 4.32 2.01
CA ILE A 81 -22.16 2.86 1.96
C ILE A 81 -20.71 2.41 1.77
N PHE A 82 -19.97 3.06 0.87
CA PHE A 82 -18.56 2.75 0.63
C PHE A 82 -17.69 3.03 1.87
N LEU A 83 -17.93 4.13 2.59
CA LEU A 83 -17.21 4.44 3.83
C LEU A 83 -17.52 3.46 4.97
N LEU A 84 -18.78 3.02 5.09
CA LEU A 84 -19.21 2.12 6.15
C LEU A 84 -18.85 0.64 5.89
N PHE A 85 -18.90 0.21 4.63
CA PHE A 85 -18.81 -1.20 4.25
C PHE A 85 -17.65 -1.51 3.30
N GLY A 86 -17.09 -0.53 2.60
CA GLY A 86 -16.04 -0.76 1.60
C GLY A 86 -14.84 -1.50 2.17
N THR A 87 -14.34 -1.07 3.33
CA THR A 87 -13.19 -1.70 4.02
C THR A 87 -13.47 -3.12 4.51
N ARG A 88 -14.72 -3.41 4.92
CA ARG A 88 -15.12 -4.77 5.31
C ARG A 88 -15.29 -5.68 4.10
N ILE A 89 -15.89 -5.17 3.03
CA ILE A 89 -16.07 -5.90 1.78
C ILE A 89 -14.71 -6.27 1.19
N THR A 90 -13.74 -5.34 1.19
CA THR A 90 -12.38 -5.63 0.70
C THR A 90 -11.67 -6.69 1.55
N SER A 91 -11.77 -6.61 2.87
CA SER A 91 -11.21 -7.61 3.80
C SER A 91 -11.75 -9.02 3.55
N GLU A 92 -13.07 -9.17 3.44
CA GLU A 92 -13.68 -10.48 3.19
C GLU A 92 -13.37 -11.02 1.79
N LEU A 93 -13.32 -10.15 0.78
CA LEU A 93 -12.88 -10.53 -0.57
C LEU A 93 -11.44 -11.05 -0.56
N MET A 94 -10.56 -10.42 0.23
CA MET A 94 -9.16 -10.84 0.36
C MET A 94 -9.01 -12.19 1.05
N LYS A 95 -9.78 -12.48 2.10
CA LYS A 95 -9.81 -13.82 2.73
C LYS A 95 -10.17 -14.91 1.72
N LEU A 96 -11.23 -14.68 0.93
CA LEU A 96 -11.65 -15.62 -0.12
C LEU A 96 -10.56 -15.82 -1.17
N ARG A 97 -9.87 -14.75 -1.56
CA ARG A 97 -8.78 -14.79 -2.54
C ARG A 97 -7.59 -15.61 -2.01
N PHE A 98 -7.19 -15.42 -0.75
CA PHE A 98 -6.14 -16.22 -0.11
C PHE A 98 -6.53 -17.68 0.06
N LEU A 99 -7.76 -17.95 0.49
CA LEU A 99 -8.26 -19.33 0.63
C LEU A 99 -8.25 -20.06 -0.72
N SER A 100 -8.70 -19.39 -1.78
CA SER A 100 -8.67 -19.91 -3.16
C SER A 100 -7.24 -20.20 -3.63
N TYR A 101 -6.31 -19.28 -3.35
CA TYR A 101 -4.89 -19.46 -3.67
C TYR A 101 -4.30 -20.69 -2.95
N VAL A 102 -4.47 -20.80 -1.64
CA VAL A 102 -3.94 -21.92 -0.83
C VAL A 102 -4.56 -23.25 -1.25
N THR A 103 -5.88 -23.28 -1.46
CA THR A 103 -6.58 -24.50 -1.91
C THR A 103 -6.06 -24.96 -3.26
N ARG A 104 -5.68 -24.04 -4.15
CA ARG A 104 -5.17 -24.37 -5.48
C ARG A 104 -3.73 -24.90 -5.48
N HIS A 105 -2.86 -24.36 -4.62
CA HIS A 105 -1.42 -24.67 -4.63
C HIS A 105 -1.02 -25.70 -3.57
N TYR A 106 -1.79 -25.84 -2.49
CA TYR A 106 -1.47 -26.62 -1.29
C TYR A 106 -2.62 -27.52 -0.83
N ALA A 107 -3.44 -27.99 -1.78
CA ALA A 107 -4.61 -28.83 -1.50
C ALA A 107 -4.29 -30.06 -0.63
N GLN A 108 -3.08 -30.62 -0.75
CA GLN A 108 -2.70 -31.85 -0.04
C GLN A 108 -2.59 -31.70 1.48
N TYR A 109 -2.42 -30.48 2.02
CA TYR A 109 -2.06 -30.28 3.43
C TYR A 109 -3.23 -29.92 4.36
N ASP A 110 -4.48 -29.94 3.86
CA ASP A 110 -5.71 -29.63 4.60
C ASP A 110 -5.57 -28.42 5.55
N LEU A 111 -5.32 -27.25 4.95
CA LEU A 111 -4.95 -26.03 5.67
C LEU A 111 -6.18 -25.23 6.12
N GLU A 112 -6.09 -24.63 7.31
CA GLU A 112 -7.02 -23.60 7.79
C GLU A 112 -6.34 -22.26 8.01
N MET A 113 -7.09 -21.19 7.77
CA MET A 113 -6.67 -19.83 8.10
C MET A 113 -6.83 -19.62 9.61
N THR A 114 -5.73 -19.37 10.31
CA THR A 114 -5.70 -19.17 11.77
C THR A 114 -5.73 -17.69 12.15
N SER A 115 -5.21 -16.82 11.28
CA SER A 115 -5.28 -15.37 11.46
C SER A 115 -5.37 -14.62 10.14
N PHE A 116 -5.91 -13.41 10.20
CA PHE A 116 -5.98 -12.48 9.06
C PHE A 116 -5.84 -11.04 9.59
N SER A 117 -4.93 -10.28 9.01
CA SER A 117 -4.66 -8.89 9.39
C SER A 117 -4.40 -8.02 8.17
N TYR A 118 -4.47 -6.70 8.39
CA TYR A 118 -4.01 -5.68 7.46
C TYR A 118 -2.95 -4.87 8.19
N ASP A 119 -1.78 -4.72 7.57
CA ASP A 119 -0.68 -3.94 8.08
C ASP A 119 -0.35 -2.82 7.09
N ASP A 120 -0.06 -1.63 7.59
CA ASP A 120 0.34 -0.47 6.81
C ASP A 120 1.52 0.19 7.52
N PRO A 121 2.76 -0.05 7.05
CA PRO A 121 3.95 0.42 7.75
C PRO A 121 4.19 1.93 7.62
N GLN A 122 3.43 2.67 6.79
CA GLN A 122 3.67 4.10 6.54
C GLN A 122 2.57 5.03 7.10
N VAL A 123 1.86 4.63 8.15
CA VAL A 123 0.70 5.39 8.65
C VAL A 123 1.11 6.66 9.39
N SER A 124 1.32 7.73 8.62
CA SER A 124 1.20 9.14 9.04
C SER A 124 0.27 9.92 8.09
N GLY A 125 -0.84 9.31 7.66
CA GLY A 125 -1.83 9.99 6.80
C GLY A 125 -2.96 9.08 6.30
N PHE A 126 -3.87 9.64 5.50
CA PHE A 126 -4.97 8.91 4.82
C PHE A 126 -4.36 7.84 3.89
N GLY A 127 -4.20 6.63 4.43
CA GLY A 127 -3.50 5.49 3.85
C GLY A 127 -4.03 5.05 2.49
N ILE A 128 -3.34 5.48 1.44
CA ILE A 128 -3.57 5.03 0.05
C ILE A 128 -2.34 4.26 -0.48
N ASN A 129 -1.19 4.33 0.21
CA ASN A 129 0.05 3.75 -0.28
C ASN A 129 0.61 2.69 0.69
N ASN A 130 0.68 1.45 0.21
CA ASN A 130 1.56 0.37 0.67
C ASN A 130 1.11 -0.55 1.81
N GLY A 131 -0.15 -0.52 2.24
CA GLY A 131 -0.66 -1.57 3.13
C GLY A 131 -0.76 -2.93 2.43
N TYR A 132 -0.49 -3.99 3.19
CA TYR A 132 -0.59 -5.38 2.75
C TYR A 132 -1.47 -6.20 3.68
N TYR A 133 -2.29 -7.07 3.07
CA TYR A 133 -3.06 -8.06 3.82
C TYR A 133 -2.18 -9.26 4.10
N ILE A 134 -2.28 -9.85 5.29
CA ILE A 134 -1.56 -11.05 5.70
C ILE A 134 -2.56 -12.05 6.26
N ALA A 135 -2.42 -13.32 5.89
CA ALA A 135 -3.17 -14.42 6.46
C ALA A 135 -2.24 -15.58 6.82
N SER A 136 -2.35 -16.07 8.05
CA SER A 136 -1.63 -17.27 8.49
C SER A 136 -2.48 -18.51 8.24
N PHE A 137 -1.83 -19.56 7.74
CA PHE A 137 -2.42 -20.87 7.52
C PHE A 137 -1.66 -21.94 8.29
N GLN A 138 -2.38 -22.94 8.78
CA GLN A 138 -1.82 -24.11 9.45
C GLN A 138 -2.57 -25.39 9.05
N SER A 139 -1.89 -26.54 9.00
CA SER A 139 -2.55 -27.82 8.74
C SER A 139 -3.48 -28.23 9.89
N LYS A 140 -4.68 -28.70 9.54
CA LYS A 140 -5.59 -29.36 10.48
C LYS A 140 -5.12 -30.77 10.85
N ASN A 141 -4.33 -31.40 10.00
CA ASN A 141 -3.84 -32.75 10.22
C ASN A 141 -2.86 -32.75 11.41
N LYS A 142 -3.18 -33.53 12.45
CA LYS A 142 -2.37 -33.60 13.67
C LYS A 142 -0.93 -34.05 13.42
N GLN A 143 -0.68 -34.83 12.37
CA GLN A 143 0.67 -35.32 12.02
C GLN A 143 1.50 -34.30 11.23
N GLU A 144 0.88 -33.28 10.65
CA GLU A 144 1.51 -32.27 9.78
C GLU A 144 1.31 -30.85 10.34
N LYS A 145 1.07 -30.75 11.67
CA LYS A 145 0.80 -29.49 12.38
C LYS A 145 1.93 -28.46 12.27
N ASP A 146 3.13 -28.92 11.93
CA ASP A 146 4.31 -28.10 11.66
C ASP A 146 4.21 -27.32 10.35
N ILE A 147 3.31 -27.71 9.42
CA ILE A 147 3.03 -26.95 8.21
C ILE A 147 2.22 -25.70 8.57
N ALA A 148 2.91 -24.59 8.74
CA ALA A 148 2.34 -23.27 8.93
C ALA A 148 3.08 -22.21 8.10
N PHE A 149 2.34 -21.32 7.45
CA PHE A 149 2.90 -20.26 6.64
C PHE A 149 1.93 -19.10 6.46
N GLN A 150 2.46 -17.97 6.05
CA GLN A 150 1.70 -16.77 5.74
C GLN A 150 1.54 -16.57 4.25
N VAL A 151 0.37 -16.08 3.85
CA VAL A 151 0.05 -15.59 2.51
C VAL A 151 -0.23 -14.09 2.62
N TYR A 152 0.33 -13.30 1.72
CA TYR A 152 0.22 -11.85 1.78
C TYR A 152 0.14 -11.22 0.39
N THR A 153 -0.26 -9.95 0.32
CA THR A 153 -0.26 -9.19 -0.93
C THR A 153 0.97 -8.31 -1.07
N ASP A 154 1.48 -8.18 -2.30
CA ASP A 154 2.40 -7.10 -2.65
C ASP A 154 1.60 -5.86 -3.05
N GLY A 155 1.47 -4.91 -2.12
CA GLY A 155 0.56 -3.76 -2.23
C GLY A 155 -0.92 -4.15 -2.28
N PHE A 156 -1.79 -3.22 -2.70
CA PHE A 156 -3.25 -3.39 -2.62
C PHE A 156 -3.84 -4.36 -3.67
N ILE A 157 -3.17 -4.61 -4.81
CA ILE A 157 -3.81 -5.27 -5.96
C ILE A 157 -2.98 -6.38 -6.66
N PHE A 158 -1.65 -6.27 -6.70
CA PHE A 158 -0.90 -6.81 -7.84
C PHE A 158 -0.51 -8.30 -7.78
N SER A 159 -0.18 -8.87 -6.61
CA SER A 159 0.14 -10.30 -6.51
C SER A 159 -0.11 -10.88 -5.12
N ILE A 160 -0.51 -12.15 -5.07
CA ILE A 160 -0.48 -12.95 -3.85
C ILE A 160 0.89 -13.62 -3.79
N LYS A 161 1.56 -13.49 -2.65
CA LYS A 161 2.79 -14.18 -2.31
C LYS A 161 2.52 -15.04 -1.09
N ASP A 162 3.25 -16.12 -0.94
CA ASP A 162 3.24 -16.87 0.29
C ASP A 162 4.66 -17.22 0.71
N SER A 163 4.80 -17.31 2.02
CA SER A 163 6.06 -17.73 2.61
C SER A 163 6.34 -19.20 2.27
N TYR A 164 5.35 -20.08 2.06
CA TYR A 164 5.63 -21.49 1.76
C TYR A 164 6.24 -21.76 0.36
N GLU A 165 5.81 -21.04 -0.68
CA GLU A 165 6.41 -21.12 -2.00
C GLU A 165 7.81 -20.52 -1.97
N HIS A 166 7.99 -19.43 -1.22
CA HIS A 166 9.32 -18.88 -0.94
C HIS A 166 10.21 -19.87 -0.16
N GLN A 167 9.59 -20.70 0.68
CA GLN A 167 10.23 -21.74 1.48
C GLN A 167 10.66 -22.96 0.64
N ILE A 168 9.94 -23.33 -0.42
CA ILE A 168 10.22 -24.55 -1.22
C ILE A 168 10.81 -24.28 -2.61
N ASN A 169 10.39 -23.22 -3.31
CA ASN A 169 10.72 -23.01 -4.72
C ASN A 169 11.94 -22.12 -5.01
N GLN A 170 12.69 -21.67 -3.97
CA GLN A 170 14.17 -21.52 -3.94
C GLN A 170 14.67 -20.64 -2.76
N LYS A 171 15.06 -21.32 -1.66
CA LYS A 171 16.22 -21.03 -0.76
C LYS A 171 16.10 -20.17 0.53
N TRP A 172 14.99 -20.13 1.29
CA TRP A 172 14.99 -19.36 2.56
C TRP A 172 14.43 -20.05 3.83
N ASN A 173 13.79 -21.24 3.77
CA ASN A 173 13.12 -21.79 4.97
C ASN A 173 14.01 -22.48 6.00
N THR A 174 14.94 -23.34 5.57
CA THR A 174 15.76 -24.09 6.52
C THR A 174 16.49 -23.12 7.42
N HIS A 175 16.99 -22.04 6.83
CA HIS A 175 17.59 -20.94 7.55
C HIS A 175 16.67 -20.32 8.61
N ASP A 176 15.51 -19.77 8.21
CA ASP A 176 14.60 -19.08 9.12
C ASP A 176 14.02 -20.02 10.19
N ARG A 177 13.72 -21.28 9.83
CA ARG A 177 13.31 -22.32 10.80
C ARG A 177 14.39 -22.58 11.82
N LEU A 178 15.63 -22.77 11.37
CA LEU A 178 16.72 -23.09 12.26
C LEU A 178 17.11 -21.88 13.12
N ILE A 179 17.09 -20.66 12.57
CA ILE A 179 17.26 -19.42 13.32
C ILE A 179 16.16 -19.24 14.36
N ASN A 180 14.91 -19.47 13.99
CA ASN A 180 13.80 -19.33 14.94
C ASN A 180 13.90 -20.37 16.07
N ALA A 181 14.21 -21.63 15.72
CA ALA A 181 14.47 -22.68 16.70
C ALA A 181 15.65 -22.32 17.62
N TYR A 182 16.73 -21.77 17.07
CA TYR A 182 17.88 -21.29 17.81
C TYR A 182 17.50 -20.15 18.77
N GLY A 183 16.77 -19.14 18.31
CA GLY A 183 16.29 -18.03 19.12
C GLY A 183 15.41 -18.49 20.28
N GLU A 184 14.48 -19.43 20.01
CA GLU A 184 13.64 -20.04 21.05
C GLU A 184 14.44 -20.83 22.10
N ASP A 185 15.49 -21.54 21.69
CA ASP A 185 16.34 -22.28 22.62
C ASP A 185 17.24 -21.35 23.44
N VAL A 186 17.77 -20.28 22.85
CA VAL A 186 18.46 -19.20 23.59
C VAL A 186 17.50 -18.60 24.60
N LYS A 187 16.27 -18.25 24.21
CA LYS A 187 15.24 -17.69 25.09
C LYS A 187 14.98 -18.60 26.29
N LYS A 188 14.73 -19.89 26.06
CA LYS A 188 14.48 -20.87 27.13
C LYS A 188 15.69 -21.03 28.07
N ALA A 189 16.91 -20.97 27.53
CA ALA A 189 18.13 -21.11 28.31
C ALA A 189 18.44 -19.85 29.14
N PHE A 190 18.27 -18.66 28.56
CA PHE A 190 18.47 -17.38 29.23
C PHE A 190 17.41 -17.09 30.30
N LEU A 191 16.15 -17.48 30.08
CA LEU A 191 15.10 -17.38 31.10
C LEU A 191 15.40 -18.14 32.40
N ARG A 192 16.35 -19.08 32.38
CA ARG A 192 16.79 -19.85 33.56
C ARG A 192 17.95 -19.18 34.33
N GLN A 193 18.52 -18.10 33.80
CA GLN A 193 19.62 -17.38 34.44
C GLN A 193 19.06 -16.38 35.45
N ALA A 194 19.46 -16.50 36.72
CA ALA A 194 18.96 -15.64 37.79
C ALA A 194 19.49 -14.20 37.70
N ASP A 195 20.66 -14.02 37.07
CA ASP A 195 21.36 -12.74 37.01
C ASP A 195 20.80 -11.81 35.92
N PHE A 196 19.87 -12.27 35.08
CA PHE A 196 19.32 -11.53 33.96
C PHE A 196 17.80 -11.56 33.95
N ALA A 197 17.18 -10.38 33.86
CA ALA A 197 15.76 -10.24 33.63
C ALA A 197 15.47 -10.13 32.12
N LEU A 198 15.34 -11.29 31.46
CA LEU A 198 15.04 -11.37 30.03
C LEU A 198 13.59 -10.96 29.73
N LEU A 199 13.43 -10.00 28.83
CA LEU A 199 12.14 -9.61 28.26
C LEU A 199 11.85 -10.36 26.97
N ASP A 200 12.83 -10.43 26.07
CA ASP A 200 12.72 -11.17 24.83
C ASP A 200 14.07 -11.61 24.29
N ALA A 201 14.08 -12.66 23.48
CA ALA A 201 15.25 -13.11 22.75
C ALA A 201 14.82 -13.59 21.37
N SER A 202 15.58 -13.18 20.35
CA SER A 202 15.40 -13.63 18.98
C SER A 202 16.76 -13.82 18.31
N ALA A 203 16.76 -14.53 17.19
CA ALA A 203 17.96 -14.72 16.39
C ALA A 203 17.69 -14.27 14.94
N SER A 204 18.76 -13.89 14.26
CA SER A 204 18.77 -13.45 12.86
C SER A 204 20.12 -13.78 12.23
N LEU A 205 20.27 -13.59 10.91
CA LEU A 205 21.60 -13.65 10.30
C LEU A 205 22.46 -12.48 10.78
N ALA A 206 23.69 -12.79 11.13
CA ALA A 206 24.76 -11.81 11.18
C ALA A 206 25.12 -11.41 9.74
N CYS A 207 24.38 -10.44 9.19
CA CYS A 207 24.67 -9.83 7.90
C CYS A 207 25.95 -9.00 8.00
N THR A 208 27.09 -9.63 7.69
CA THR A 208 28.34 -8.91 7.38
C THR A 208 28.62 -9.04 5.89
N SER A 209 29.23 -8.01 5.27
CA SER A 209 29.54 -7.96 3.83
C SER A 209 30.36 -9.16 3.35
N ASP A 210 31.10 -9.79 4.27
CA ASP A 210 32.11 -10.81 3.98
C ASP A 210 31.57 -12.23 4.10
N TYR A 211 30.35 -12.42 4.63
CA TYR A 211 29.81 -13.74 5.01
C TYR A 211 28.70 -14.29 4.10
N PHE A 212 28.21 -13.50 3.13
CA PHE A 212 27.26 -14.01 2.13
C PHE A 212 28.00 -14.83 1.07
N ASP A 213 28.60 -15.93 1.51
CA ASP A 213 29.34 -16.86 0.67
C ASP A 213 28.36 -17.71 -0.15
N LYS A 214 28.70 -17.99 -1.41
CA LYS A 214 27.96 -18.93 -2.28
C LYS A 214 27.79 -20.30 -1.60
N ASN A 215 28.71 -20.67 -0.70
CA ASN A 215 28.66 -21.89 0.11
C ASN A 215 27.48 -21.90 1.09
N LEU A 216 27.12 -20.78 1.72
CA LEU A 216 25.99 -20.69 2.65
C LEU A 216 24.67 -21.09 1.97
N ALA A 217 24.49 -20.62 0.73
CA ALA A 217 23.32 -20.94 -0.09
C ALA A 217 23.26 -22.40 -0.58
N GLU A 218 24.32 -23.20 -0.43
CA GLU A 218 24.30 -24.65 -0.70
C GLU A 218 24.00 -25.47 0.55
N HIS A 219 24.55 -25.09 1.70
CA HIS A 219 24.26 -25.74 2.99
C HIS A 219 22.79 -25.55 3.40
N LEU A 220 22.22 -24.37 3.09
CA LEU A 220 20.82 -24.03 3.34
C LEU A 220 19.78 -24.75 2.44
N LYS A 221 20.23 -25.52 1.42
CA LYS A 221 19.33 -26.31 0.54
C LYS A 221 18.94 -27.66 1.15
N LEU A 222 19.62 -28.10 2.21
CA LEU A 222 19.38 -29.40 2.84
C LEU A 222 18.28 -29.27 3.90
N ASN A 223 17.34 -30.22 3.96
CA ASN A 223 16.35 -30.30 5.04
C ASN A 223 17.03 -30.85 6.31
N GLN A 224 17.78 -30.00 7.01
CA GLN A 224 18.50 -30.36 8.22
C GLN A 224 17.56 -30.26 9.44
N GLU A 225 17.68 -31.22 10.36
CA GLU A 225 17.09 -31.10 11.70
C GLU A 225 17.89 -30.08 12.52
N TYR A 226 17.20 -29.38 13.43
CA TYR A 226 17.86 -28.42 14.31
C TYR A 226 18.74 -29.15 15.33
N ASP A 227 20.01 -28.72 15.40
CA ASP A 227 20.89 -28.99 16.52
C ASP A 227 21.83 -27.80 16.76
N LYS A 228 22.57 -27.83 17.87
CA LYS A 228 23.50 -26.75 18.24
C LYS A 228 24.74 -26.65 17.35
N SER A 229 25.00 -27.61 16.46
CA SER A 229 26.14 -27.54 15.53
C SER A 229 25.95 -26.49 14.43
N ILE A 230 24.74 -25.93 14.33
CA ILE A 230 24.41 -24.90 13.36
C ILE A 230 25.26 -23.63 13.44
N ASP A 231 25.82 -23.32 14.62
CA ASP A 231 26.75 -22.19 14.80
C ASP A 231 27.98 -22.28 13.90
N SER A 232 28.36 -23.50 13.50
CA SER A 232 29.48 -23.74 12.58
C SER A 232 29.14 -23.52 11.10
N ILE A 233 27.85 -23.40 10.78
CA ILE A 233 27.32 -23.39 9.42
C ILE A 233 26.61 -22.06 9.11
N LEU A 234 25.99 -21.43 10.11
CA LEU A 234 25.27 -20.16 9.98
C LEU A 234 25.91 -19.04 10.78
N PRO A 235 26.15 -17.87 10.16
CA PRO A 235 26.55 -16.69 10.91
C PRO A 235 25.32 -16.13 11.63
N ILE A 236 25.16 -16.42 12.92
CA ILE A 236 24.00 -16.02 13.72
C ILE A 236 24.29 -14.71 14.48
N ASN A 237 23.30 -13.81 14.48
CA ASN A 237 23.18 -12.67 15.37
C ASN A 237 22.06 -12.92 16.37
N ILE A 238 22.36 -12.89 17.67
CA ILE A 238 21.34 -12.95 18.72
C ILE A 238 20.94 -11.52 19.09
N MET A 239 19.64 -11.25 19.15
CA MET A 239 19.11 -10.04 19.75
C MET A 239 18.51 -10.39 21.12
N LEU A 240 19.06 -9.81 22.19
CA LEU A 240 18.51 -9.93 23.53
C LEU A 240 17.89 -8.60 23.97
N THR A 241 16.67 -8.67 24.47
CA THR A 241 16.01 -7.56 25.18
C THR A 241 16.00 -7.88 26.66
N LEU A 242 16.69 -7.06 27.45
CA LEU A 242 16.96 -7.28 28.87
C LEU A 242 16.52 -6.06 29.69
N HIS A 243 16.02 -6.28 30.90
CA HIS A 243 16.02 -5.21 31.89
C HIS A 243 17.44 -4.97 32.40
N ALA A 244 17.82 -3.70 32.49
CA ALA A 244 19.13 -3.27 32.96
C ALA A 244 19.01 -2.16 34.02
N THR A 245 19.94 -2.15 34.97
CA THR A 245 20.10 -1.08 35.95
C THR A 245 21.02 0.01 35.40
N GLU A 246 20.97 1.21 36.00
CA GLU A 246 21.89 2.30 35.63
C GLU A 246 23.36 1.89 35.82
N THR A 247 23.65 1.06 36.83
CA THR A 247 24.99 0.52 37.07
C THR A 247 25.44 -0.44 35.96
N ASP A 248 24.51 -1.19 35.36
CA ASP A 248 24.81 -2.05 34.21
C ASP A 248 25.15 -1.19 32.98
N ILE A 249 24.44 -0.07 32.78
CA ILE A 249 24.73 0.89 31.70
C ILE A 249 26.08 1.58 31.91
N GLU A 250 26.40 2.02 33.13
CA GLU A 250 27.71 2.61 33.46
C GLU A 250 28.87 1.62 33.22
N ASN A 251 28.62 0.31 33.41
CA ASN A 251 29.60 -0.76 33.24
C ASN A 251 29.33 -1.62 32.00
N ILE A 252 28.81 -1.02 30.93
CA ILE A 252 28.24 -1.73 29.79
C ILE A 252 29.17 -2.77 29.14
N GLN A 253 30.48 -2.49 29.11
CA GLN A 253 31.47 -3.40 28.55
C GLN A 253 31.56 -4.70 29.36
N ALA A 254 31.66 -4.60 30.68
CA ALA A 254 31.71 -5.76 31.57
C ALA A 254 30.38 -6.52 31.58
N TYR A 255 29.26 -5.79 31.55
CA TYR A 255 27.93 -6.37 31.47
C TYR A 255 27.74 -7.19 30.19
N THR A 256 28.13 -6.65 29.04
CA THR A 256 28.07 -7.37 27.77
C THR A 256 29.00 -8.58 27.75
N GLN A 257 30.21 -8.46 28.31
CA GLN A 257 31.14 -9.59 28.37
C GLN A 257 30.57 -10.74 29.20
N ASN A 258 29.86 -10.43 30.28
CA ASN A 258 29.16 -11.44 31.07
C ASN A 258 28.10 -12.17 30.24
N ILE A 259 27.29 -11.43 29.46
CA ILE A 259 26.28 -12.02 28.55
C ILE A 259 26.93 -12.97 27.54
N VAL A 260 28.01 -12.54 26.90
CA VAL A 260 28.74 -13.36 25.91
C VAL A 260 29.31 -14.63 26.56
N ASN A 261 29.91 -14.50 27.75
CA ASN A 261 30.44 -15.66 28.49
C ASN A 261 29.33 -16.67 28.84
N ILE A 262 28.14 -16.19 29.21
CA ILE A 262 27.00 -17.05 29.54
C ILE A 262 26.48 -17.76 28.30
N LEU A 263 26.35 -17.07 27.16
CA LEU A 263 25.99 -17.70 25.89
C LEU A 263 26.94 -18.87 25.58
N HIS A 264 28.25 -18.65 25.68
CA HIS A 264 29.25 -19.71 25.50
C HIS A 264 29.11 -20.85 26.52
N SER A 265 28.84 -20.55 27.79
CA SER A 265 28.63 -21.58 28.83
C SER A 265 27.39 -22.46 28.60
N LEU A 266 26.44 -21.97 27.80
CA LEU A 266 25.20 -22.67 27.42
C LEU A 266 25.33 -23.41 26.08
N ASP A 267 26.56 -23.51 25.56
CA ASP A 267 26.93 -24.02 24.25
C ASP A 267 26.35 -23.22 23.06
N PHE A 268 26.05 -21.93 23.24
CA PHE A 268 25.73 -21.03 22.14
C PHE A 268 26.98 -20.26 21.73
N SER A 269 27.28 -20.21 20.43
CA SER A 269 28.45 -19.53 19.88
C SER A 269 28.04 -18.56 18.77
N PRO A 270 27.24 -17.51 19.08
CA PRO A 270 26.82 -16.56 18.08
C PRO A 270 28.02 -15.78 17.53
N LEU A 271 27.97 -15.42 16.25
CA LEU A 271 28.97 -14.55 15.66
C LEU A 271 28.77 -13.10 16.13
N ARG A 272 27.50 -12.70 16.25
CA ARG A 272 27.10 -11.34 16.63
C ARG A 272 26.09 -11.32 17.77
N LEU A 273 26.13 -10.25 18.54
CA LEU A 273 25.15 -9.95 19.57
C LEU A 273 24.64 -8.52 19.39
N SER A 274 23.33 -8.35 19.47
CA SER A 274 22.68 -7.06 19.65
C SER A 274 21.93 -7.07 20.98
N LEU A 275 21.94 -5.95 21.68
CA LEU A 275 21.29 -5.76 22.96
C LEU A 275 20.30 -4.60 22.88
N ARG A 276 19.10 -4.82 23.38
CA ARG A 276 18.17 -3.76 23.81
C ARG A 276 18.08 -3.82 25.34
N LEU A 277 18.37 -2.71 25.99
CA LEU A 277 18.46 -2.59 27.43
C LEU A 277 17.40 -1.62 27.94
N GLU A 278 16.42 -2.15 28.65
CA GLU A 278 15.29 -1.41 29.21
C GLU A 278 15.57 -1.05 30.67
N THR A 279 15.84 0.23 30.93
CA THR A 279 15.95 0.75 32.31
C THR A 279 14.64 1.34 32.79
N ALA A 280 14.56 1.74 34.05
CA ALA A 280 13.39 2.44 34.59
C ALA A 280 13.14 3.82 33.93
N LYS A 281 14.13 4.39 33.25
CA LYS A 281 14.06 5.75 32.69
C LYS A 281 13.99 5.78 31.17
N GLN A 282 14.74 4.91 30.50
CA GLN A 282 14.93 4.95 29.04
C GLN A 282 15.42 3.61 28.49
N SER A 283 15.29 3.46 27.17
CA SER A 283 15.77 2.30 26.43
C SER A 283 17.07 2.63 25.70
N TYR A 284 17.98 1.66 25.68
CA TYR A 284 19.25 1.75 24.98
C TYR A 284 19.40 0.59 24.01
N ARG A 285 20.08 0.83 22.90
CA ARG A 285 20.44 -0.20 21.93
C ARG A 285 21.94 -0.24 21.68
N ILE A 286 22.46 -1.45 21.52
CA ILE A 286 23.82 -1.74 21.07
C ILE A 286 23.70 -2.79 19.98
N ASP A 287 24.20 -2.48 18.79
CA ASP A 287 24.08 -3.35 17.64
C ASP A 287 25.42 -3.98 17.26
N ASN A 288 25.34 -5.23 16.77
CA ASN A 288 26.42 -5.86 16.01
C ASN A 288 27.74 -6.05 16.78
N ILE A 289 27.66 -6.33 18.08
CA ILE A 289 28.80 -6.70 18.93
C ILE A 289 29.44 -7.97 18.33
N ASP A 290 30.75 -7.93 18.08
CA ASP A 290 31.52 -9.08 17.57
C ASP A 290 31.89 -10.00 18.74
N CYS A 291 31.22 -11.15 18.86
CA CYS A 291 31.43 -12.08 19.96
C CYS A 291 32.74 -12.89 19.82
N THR A 292 33.44 -12.80 18.68
CA THR A 292 34.70 -13.51 18.44
C THR A 292 35.93 -12.73 18.88
N LYS A 293 35.75 -11.48 19.29
CA LYS A 293 36.81 -10.56 19.69
C LYS A 293 36.60 -10.11 21.13
N ASP A 294 37.66 -9.56 21.72
CA ASP A 294 37.53 -8.85 22.98
C ASP A 294 36.56 -7.69 22.83
N ILE A 295 35.61 -7.60 23.75
CA ILE A 295 34.61 -6.54 23.75
C ILE A 295 35.30 -5.22 24.09
N VAL A 296 35.32 -4.29 23.15
CA VAL A 296 35.87 -2.93 23.29
C VAL A 296 34.79 -1.92 23.67
N ALA A 297 35.14 -0.63 23.77
CA ALA A 297 34.19 0.44 24.04
C ALA A 297 33.00 0.38 23.07
N GLN A 298 31.79 0.33 23.63
CA GLN A 298 30.55 0.18 22.88
C GLN A 298 29.85 1.53 22.75
N GLU A 299 29.27 1.79 21.58
CA GLU A 299 28.43 2.95 21.35
C GLU A 299 27.00 2.64 21.79
N LEU A 300 26.55 3.31 22.87
CA LEU A 300 25.17 3.23 23.36
C LEU A 300 24.29 4.19 22.56
N ILE A 301 23.29 3.66 21.87
CA ILE A 301 22.30 4.44 21.14
C ILE A 301 21.07 4.58 22.04
N LEU A 302 20.67 5.82 22.34
CA LEU A 302 19.40 6.11 23.02
C LEU A 302 18.25 5.94 22.02
N GLU A 303 17.22 5.17 22.41
CA GLU A 303 15.97 4.99 21.64
C GLU A 303 14.85 5.91 22.11
#